data_AF-A0A1R0V979-F1
#
_entry.id   AF-A0A1R0V979-F1
#
_cell.length_a   1.000
_cell.length_b   1.000
_cell.length_c   1.000
_cell.angle_alpha   90.00
_cell.angle_beta   90.00
_cell.angle_gamma   90.00
#
_symmetry.space_group_name_H-M   'P 1'
#
loop_
_entity.id
_entity.type
_entity.pdbx_description
1 polymer ?
#
loop_
_entity_poly.entity_id
_entity_poly.type
_entity_poly.pdbx_seq_one_letter_code
_entity_poly.pdbx_strand_id
1 'polypeptide(L)'
;MLNESWVDQYKCMQRSYTRLCRVADQYNAEAELHQPDNARDALYHFCCDVFHLKDWITECEQVGADVRSAARQVLPKKNLSEIPQSVAAIAACADIANASKHLKLNHGSYTPSGPAEPTKQVQGAKFPRSLPFHFAATHWTIRVGEDERDVLELATEAVAAWDSWLHEYGLLPLAE
;
A
#
# COMPACT_ATOMS: atom_id res chain seq x y z
N MET A 1 11.54 1.93 25.38
CA MET A 1 10.54 1.34 24.48
C MET A 1 9.90 2.51 23.75
N LEU A 2 9.95 2.51 22.42
CA LEU A 2 9.55 3.65 21.60
C LEU A 2 8.05 3.93 21.85
N ASN A 3 7.72 5.19 22.17
CA ASN A 3 6.34 5.68 22.39
C ASN A 3 5.52 5.74 21.09
N GLU A 4 5.85 4.90 20.11
CA GLU A 4 5.17 4.87 18.83
C GLU A 4 3.81 4.18 18.99
N SER A 5 2.80 4.76 18.36
CA SER A 5 1.41 4.31 18.41
C SER A 5 0.92 3.92 17.02
N TRP A 6 -0.27 3.31 16.95
CA TRP A 6 -0.93 3.08 15.66
C TRP A 6 -1.14 4.39 14.87
N VAL A 7 -1.31 5.52 15.56
CA VAL A 7 -1.44 6.85 14.94
C VAL A 7 -0.14 7.22 14.22
N ASP A 8 1.00 6.90 14.82
CA ASP A 8 2.30 7.16 14.20
C ASP A 8 2.51 6.26 12.98
N GLN A 9 2.10 4.99 13.07
CA GLN A 9 2.12 4.07 11.93
C GLN A 9 1.19 4.53 10.80
N TYR A 10 0.00 5.02 11.12
CA TYR A 10 -0.91 5.60 10.13
C TYR A 10 -0.28 6.81 9.44
N LYS A 11 0.39 7.69 10.20
CA LYS A 11 1.16 8.80 9.62
C LYS A 11 2.35 8.30 8.78
N CYS A 12 3.01 7.19 9.15
CA CYS A 12 4.04 6.55 8.32
C CYS A 12 3.46 6.14 6.97
N MET A 13 2.32 5.44 6.97
CA MET A 13 1.60 5.04 5.75
C MET A 13 1.26 6.24 4.86
N GLN A 14 0.75 7.32 5.44
CA GLN A 14 0.43 8.55 4.69
C GLN A 14 1.70 9.21 4.09
N ARG A 15 2.82 9.20 4.82
CA ARG A 15 4.11 9.71 4.30
C ARG A 15 4.68 8.83 3.20
N SER A 16 4.59 7.51 3.32
CA SER A 16 5.05 6.59 2.27
C SER A 16 4.16 6.64 1.03
N TYR A 17 2.84 6.84 1.18
CA TYR A 17 1.94 7.15 0.07
C TYR A 17 2.33 8.45 -0.65
N THR A 18 2.57 9.53 0.11
CA THR A 18 3.03 10.81 -0.45
C THR A 18 4.35 10.64 -1.21
N ARG A 19 5.28 9.84 -0.66
CA ARG A 19 6.54 9.51 -1.32
C ARG A 19 6.31 8.75 -2.63
N LEU A 20 5.39 7.80 -2.66
CA LEU A 20 5.05 7.05 -3.87
C LEU A 20 4.44 7.95 -4.95
N CYS A 21 3.57 8.89 -4.57
CA CYS A 21 3.05 9.92 -5.46
C CYS A 21 4.18 10.75 -6.09
N ARG A 22 5.17 11.14 -5.30
CA ARG A 22 6.36 11.88 -5.76
C ARG A 22 7.25 11.08 -6.71
N VAL A 23 7.32 9.76 -6.56
CA VAL A 23 8.05 8.89 -7.49
C VAL A 23 7.38 8.85 -8.87
N ALA A 24 6.04 8.87 -8.88
CA ALA A 24 5.26 8.87 -10.10
C ALA A 24 5.02 10.28 -10.69
N ASP A 25 5.46 11.33 -9.99
CA ASP A 25 5.35 12.71 -10.46
C ASP A 25 6.53 13.08 -11.37
N GLN A 26 6.20 13.33 -12.64
CA GLN A 26 7.16 13.75 -13.67
C GLN A 26 7.74 15.15 -13.43
N TYR A 27 7.13 15.96 -12.57
CA TYR A 27 7.62 17.30 -12.21
C TYR A 27 8.46 17.31 -10.94
N ASN A 28 8.58 16.18 -10.25
CA ASN A 28 9.41 16.10 -9.06
C ASN A 28 10.90 16.17 -9.43
N ALA A 29 11.59 17.18 -8.89
CA ALA A 29 13.01 17.46 -9.14
C ALA A 29 13.98 16.55 -8.37
N GLU A 30 13.50 15.72 -7.43
CA GLU A 30 14.32 14.77 -6.67
C GLU A 30 14.76 13.57 -7.54
N ALA A 31 15.79 13.77 -8.38
CA ALA A 31 16.29 12.74 -9.30
C ALA A 31 16.70 11.41 -8.63
N GLU A 32 17.13 11.44 -7.38
CA GLU A 32 17.48 10.22 -6.62
C GLU A 32 16.24 9.36 -6.34
N LEU A 33 15.08 9.97 -6.09
CA LEU A 33 13.85 9.25 -5.79
C LEU A 33 13.37 8.41 -6.99
N HIS A 34 13.71 8.88 -8.20
CA HIS A 34 13.39 8.26 -9.47
C HIS A 34 14.35 7.13 -9.88
N GLN A 35 15.42 6.90 -9.11
CA GLN A 35 16.31 5.77 -9.36
C GLN A 35 15.56 4.45 -9.15
N PRO A 36 15.74 3.43 -10.02
CA PRO A 36 14.91 2.22 -10.00
C PRO A 36 14.82 1.53 -8.64
N ASP A 37 15.91 1.48 -7.89
CA ASP A 37 15.95 0.83 -6.57
C ASP A 37 15.25 1.69 -5.50
N ASN A 38 15.50 2.99 -5.45
CA ASN A 38 14.82 3.90 -4.51
C ASN A 38 13.31 3.97 -4.76
N ALA A 39 12.91 3.93 -6.03
CA ALA A 39 11.53 3.88 -6.46
C ALA A 39 10.89 2.56 -5.98
N ARG A 40 11.57 1.43 -6.17
CA ARG A 40 11.09 0.11 -5.73
C ARG A 40 10.99 0.01 -4.21
N ASP A 41 11.97 0.57 -3.50
CA ASP A 41 11.95 0.66 -2.03
C ASP A 41 10.75 1.47 -1.55
N ALA A 42 10.42 2.59 -2.22
CA ALA A 42 9.24 3.38 -1.88
C ALA A 42 7.94 2.56 -1.98
N LEU A 43 7.79 1.74 -3.02
CA LEU A 43 6.65 0.82 -3.16
C LEU A 43 6.61 -0.21 -2.03
N TYR A 44 7.73 -0.90 -1.77
CA TYR A 44 7.76 -1.92 -0.73
C TYR A 44 7.54 -1.35 0.67
N HIS A 45 8.10 -0.18 0.97
CA HIS A 45 7.87 0.51 2.23
C HIS A 45 6.40 0.89 2.40
N PHE A 46 5.77 1.45 1.36
CA PHE A 46 4.34 1.74 1.40
C PHE A 46 3.49 0.49 1.66
N CYS A 47 3.73 -0.61 0.93
CA CYS A 47 3.00 -1.85 1.14
C CYS A 47 3.20 -2.43 2.54
N CYS A 48 4.42 -2.35 3.09
CA CYS A 48 4.70 -2.73 4.48
C CYS A 48 3.92 -1.86 5.48
N ASP A 49 3.87 -0.54 5.26
CA ASP A 49 3.16 0.36 6.16
C ASP A 49 1.64 0.09 6.16
N VAL A 50 1.05 -0.12 4.98
CA VAL A 50 -0.35 -0.53 4.80
C VAL A 50 -0.61 -1.86 5.51
N PHE A 51 0.29 -2.83 5.37
CA PHE A 51 0.10 -4.16 5.93
C PHE A 51 0.21 -4.17 7.46
N HIS A 52 1.19 -3.47 8.03
CA HIS A 52 1.45 -3.49 9.47
C HIS A 52 0.50 -2.64 10.29
N LEU A 53 -0.22 -1.68 9.68
CA LEU A 53 -1.17 -0.85 10.41
C LEU A 53 -2.19 -1.68 11.21
N LYS A 54 -2.64 -2.82 10.66
CA LYS A 54 -3.54 -3.75 11.38
C LYS A 54 -2.92 -4.27 12.68
N ASP A 55 -1.62 -4.59 12.67
CA ASP A 55 -0.93 -5.19 13.80
C ASP A 55 -0.75 -4.13 14.90
N TRP A 56 -0.39 -2.90 14.51
CA TRP A 56 -0.31 -1.77 15.45
C TRP A 56 -1.65 -1.46 16.13
N ILE A 57 -2.76 -1.50 15.40
CA ILE A 57 -4.09 -1.31 15.98
C ILE A 57 -4.44 -2.49 16.91
N THR A 58 -4.16 -3.72 16.48
CA THR A 58 -4.44 -4.95 17.22
C THR A 58 -3.72 -5.02 18.57
N GLU A 59 -2.50 -4.52 18.63
CA GLU A 59 -1.65 -4.56 19.84
C GLU A 59 -1.77 -3.30 20.71
N CYS A 60 -2.50 -2.25 20.27
CA CYS A 60 -2.65 -1.02 21.04
C CYS A 60 -3.73 -1.15 22.13
N GLU A 61 -3.33 -1.32 23.39
CA GLU A 61 -4.26 -1.50 24.53
C GLU A 61 -5.27 -0.35 24.73
N GLN A 62 -4.94 0.85 24.25
CA GLN A 62 -5.80 2.03 24.28
C GLN A 62 -6.97 1.94 23.28
N VAL A 63 -6.92 1.03 22.32
CA VAL A 63 -8.01 0.77 21.36
C VAL A 63 -8.98 -0.27 21.95
N GLY A 64 -10.29 0.00 21.83
CA GLY A 64 -11.36 -0.87 22.30
C GLY A 64 -11.20 -2.33 21.84
N ALA A 65 -11.49 -3.29 22.71
CA ALA A 65 -11.26 -4.71 22.42
C ALA A 65 -12.04 -5.23 21.20
N ASP A 66 -13.22 -4.67 20.96
CA ASP A 66 -14.06 -4.89 19.78
C ASP A 66 -13.38 -4.37 18.50
N VAL A 67 -12.86 -3.13 18.52
CA VAL A 67 -12.13 -2.53 17.40
C VAL A 67 -10.84 -3.32 17.10
N ARG A 68 -10.10 -3.75 18.12
CA ARG A 68 -8.92 -4.61 17.96
C ARG A 68 -9.29 -5.97 17.35
N SER A 69 -10.44 -6.53 17.73
CA SER A 69 -10.95 -7.76 17.14
C SER A 69 -11.30 -7.58 15.66
N ALA A 70 -11.93 -6.45 15.31
CA ALA A 70 -12.22 -6.09 13.93
C ALA A 70 -10.94 -5.88 13.10
N ALA A 71 -9.91 -5.23 13.65
CA ALA A 71 -8.63 -5.02 12.97
C ALA A 71 -7.96 -6.34 12.55
N ARG A 72 -8.07 -7.39 13.39
CA ARG A 72 -7.59 -8.74 13.06
C ARG A 72 -8.28 -9.37 11.84
N GLN A 73 -9.48 -8.88 11.50
CA GLN A 73 -10.32 -9.40 10.43
C GLN A 73 -10.29 -8.52 9.16
N VAL A 74 -9.56 -7.39 9.17
CA VAL A 74 -9.42 -6.50 8.00
C VAL A 74 -8.90 -7.26 6.78
N LEU A 75 -7.90 -8.12 6.99
CA LEU A 75 -7.40 -8.99 5.92
C LEU A 75 -8.20 -10.29 5.86
N PRO A 76 -8.56 -10.74 4.66
CA PRO A 76 -9.21 -12.02 4.47
C PRO A 76 -8.29 -13.16 4.91
N LYS A 77 -8.87 -14.34 5.13
CA LYS A 77 -8.07 -15.57 5.20
C LYS A 77 -7.31 -15.75 3.89
N LYS A 78 -6.16 -16.40 3.96
CA LYS A 78 -5.35 -16.69 2.78
C LYS A 78 -6.01 -17.72 1.87
N ASN A 79 -5.75 -17.63 0.58
CA ASN A 79 -6.19 -18.55 -0.48
C ASN A 79 -7.71 -18.61 -0.65
N LEU A 80 -8.43 -17.52 -0.40
CA LEU A 80 -9.84 -17.42 -0.76
C LEU A 80 -9.99 -17.20 -2.27
N SER A 81 -11.05 -17.77 -2.84
CA SER A 81 -11.40 -17.59 -4.26
C SER A 81 -11.93 -16.19 -4.55
N GLU A 82 -12.48 -15.52 -3.55
CA GLU A 82 -13.07 -14.18 -3.66
C GLU A 82 -12.82 -13.41 -2.37
N ILE A 83 -12.66 -12.09 -2.49
CA ILE A 83 -12.49 -11.18 -1.35
C ILE A 83 -13.34 -9.91 -1.58
N PRO A 84 -13.78 -9.22 -0.52
CA PRO A 84 -14.50 -7.96 -0.67
C PRO A 84 -13.64 -6.91 -1.37
N GLN A 85 -14.25 -6.17 -2.30
CA GLN A 85 -13.55 -5.10 -3.02
C GLN A 85 -12.97 -4.03 -2.09
N SER A 86 -13.64 -3.76 -0.97
CA SER A 86 -13.20 -2.78 0.03
C SER A 86 -11.86 -3.09 0.67
N VAL A 87 -11.40 -4.35 0.63
CA VAL A 87 -10.11 -4.77 1.21
C VAL A 87 -9.12 -5.29 0.17
N ALA A 88 -9.49 -5.28 -1.11
CA ALA A 88 -8.68 -5.86 -2.18
C ALA A 88 -7.31 -5.18 -2.32
N ALA A 89 -7.27 -3.85 -2.26
CA ALA A 89 -6.02 -3.09 -2.33
C ALA A 89 -5.10 -3.33 -1.11
N ILE A 90 -5.68 -3.45 0.09
CA ILE A 90 -4.94 -3.80 1.32
C ILE A 90 -4.39 -5.24 1.22
N ALA A 91 -5.18 -6.18 0.71
CA ALA A 91 -4.76 -7.56 0.48
C ALA A 91 -3.59 -7.66 -0.51
N ALA A 92 -3.65 -6.92 -1.62
CA ALA A 92 -2.56 -6.86 -2.58
C ALA A 92 -1.27 -6.27 -1.95
N CYS A 93 -1.38 -5.19 -1.18
CA CYS A 93 -0.24 -4.64 -0.43
C CYS A 93 0.33 -5.66 0.56
N ALA A 94 -0.51 -6.45 1.22
CA ALA A 94 -0.06 -7.49 2.14
C ALA A 94 0.72 -8.61 1.43
N ASP A 95 0.31 -9.01 0.23
CA ASP A 95 1.06 -9.99 -0.58
C ASP A 95 2.43 -9.44 -1.01
N ILE A 96 2.47 -8.19 -1.51
CA ILE A 96 3.72 -7.52 -1.88
C ILE A 96 4.68 -7.38 -0.68
N ALA A 97 4.16 -6.98 0.48
CA ALA A 97 4.95 -6.84 1.71
C ALA A 97 5.48 -8.18 2.23
N ASN A 98 4.73 -9.27 2.09
CA ASN A 98 5.22 -10.59 2.47
C ASN A 98 6.26 -11.13 1.48
N ALA A 99 6.08 -10.87 0.18
CA ALA A 99 7.04 -11.25 -0.85
C ALA A 99 8.41 -10.62 -0.60
N SER A 100 8.45 -9.32 -0.26
CA SER A 100 9.70 -8.57 -0.02
C SER A 100 10.48 -9.08 1.19
N LYS A 101 9.79 -9.53 2.25
CA LYS A 101 10.43 -10.06 3.47
C LYS A 101 11.04 -11.45 3.32
N HIS A 102 10.41 -12.31 2.51
CA HIS A 102 10.73 -13.75 2.51
C HIS A 102 11.57 -14.20 1.31
N LEU A 103 11.81 -13.34 0.30
CA LEU A 103 12.57 -13.64 -0.94
C LEU A 103 12.07 -14.87 -1.73
N LYS A 104 11.02 -15.56 -1.25
CA LYS A 104 10.31 -16.69 -1.83
C LYS A 104 8.85 -16.65 -1.37
N LEU A 105 7.92 -16.72 -2.32
CA LEU A 105 6.47 -16.80 -2.08
C LEU A 105 6.07 -18.24 -1.69
N ASN A 106 6.48 -18.71 -0.50
CA ASN A 106 6.15 -20.05 -0.01
C ASN A 106 4.87 -20.07 0.84
N HIS A 107 4.08 -19.00 0.82
CA HIS A 107 2.94 -18.80 1.70
C HIS A 107 1.65 -18.58 0.90
N GLY A 108 0.52 -18.90 1.53
CA GLY A 108 -0.78 -18.55 0.97
C GLY A 108 -0.89 -17.03 0.72
N SER A 109 -1.66 -16.69 -0.30
CA SER A 109 -1.89 -15.34 -0.78
C SER A 109 -3.16 -14.74 -0.18
N TYR A 110 -3.19 -13.43 0.02
CA TYR A 110 -4.38 -12.70 0.41
C TYR A 110 -5.28 -12.34 -0.77
N THR A 111 -4.73 -12.26 -1.99
CA THR A 111 -5.50 -12.01 -3.21
C THR A 111 -5.97 -13.31 -3.89
N PRO A 112 -7.15 -13.29 -4.55
CA PRO A 112 -7.58 -14.41 -5.38
C PRO A 112 -6.57 -14.74 -6.48
N SER A 113 -6.53 -16.01 -6.87
CA SER A 113 -5.72 -16.51 -8.00
C SER A 113 -4.19 -16.40 -7.82
N GLY A 114 -3.71 -16.05 -6.64
CA GLY A 114 -2.29 -16.00 -6.31
C GLY A 114 -1.83 -14.63 -5.80
N PRO A 115 -0.58 -14.53 -5.32
CA PRO A 115 -0.08 -13.32 -4.67
C PRO A 115 0.05 -12.16 -5.66
N ALA A 116 -0.39 -10.98 -5.22
CA ALA A 116 -0.11 -9.76 -5.95
C ALA A 116 1.41 -9.48 -6.01
N GLU A 117 1.90 -9.08 -7.18
CA GLU A 117 3.33 -8.85 -7.41
C GLU A 117 3.58 -7.69 -8.37
N PRO A 118 4.66 -6.91 -8.19
CA PRO A 118 5.10 -5.94 -9.19
C PRO A 118 5.64 -6.68 -10.42
N THR A 119 5.05 -6.46 -11.60
CA THR A 119 5.43 -7.16 -12.84
C THR A 119 6.21 -6.28 -13.81
N LYS A 120 6.02 -4.97 -13.73
CA LYS A 120 6.66 -4.01 -14.63
C LYS A 120 7.04 -2.74 -13.89
N GLN A 121 8.21 -2.21 -14.23
CA GLN A 121 8.69 -0.89 -13.81
C GLN A 121 9.13 -0.15 -15.06
N VAL A 122 8.57 1.03 -15.31
CA VAL A 122 8.90 1.87 -16.47
C VAL A 122 9.27 3.25 -15.98
N GLN A 123 10.41 3.76 -16.45
CA GLN A 123 10.78 5.15 -16.28
C GLN A 123 10.38 5.93 -17.53
N GLY A 124 9.57 6.98 -17.39
CA GLY A 124 9.11 7.79 -18.52
C GLY A 124 7.86 8.62 -18.21
N ALA A 125 7.42 9.43 -19.18
CA ALA A 125 6.22 10.27 -19.04
C ALA A 125 4.98 9.60 -19.69
N LYS A 126 3.79 9.78 -19.10
CA LYS A 126 2.50 9.42 -19.73
C LYS A 126 2.15 10.49 -20.80
N PHE A 127 2.10 10.11 -22.08
CA PHE A 127 1.75 10.99 -23.21
C PHE A 127 0.24 11.30 -23.28
N PRO A 128 -0.20 12.45 -23.86
CA PRO A 128 0.56 13.42 -24.66
C PRO A 128 0.70 14.80 -23.99
N ARG A 129 1.93 15.31 -23.78
CA ARG A 129 2.17 16.72 -23.34
C ARG A 129 3.45 17.33 -23.96
N SER A 130 3.57 18.68 -23.90
CA SER A 130 4.59 19.60 -24.47
C SER A 130 5.85 19.93 -23.62
N LEU A 131 7.05 19.86 -24.24
CA LEU A 131 8.41 20.08 -23.67
C LEU A 131 8.61 21.42 -22.91
N PRO A 132 9.58 21.52 -21.96
CA PRO A 132 10.60 20.54 -21.56
C PRO A 132 10.13 19.63 -20.41
N PHE A 133 10.39 18.31 -20.52
CA PHE A 133 10.02 17.32 -19.49
C PHE A 133 11.24 16.68 -18.84
N HIS A 134 11.14 16.43 -17.53
CA HIS A 134 11.97 15.46 -16.86
C HIS A 134 11.41 14.06 -17.13
N PHE A 135 12.20 13.20 -17.79
CA PHE A 135 11.85 11.79 -18.06
C PHE A 135 12.04 10.88 -16.83
N ALA A 136 11.78 11.38 -15.63
CA ALA A 136 12.23 10.72 -14.41
C ALA A 136 11.13 9.89 -13.71
N ALA A 137 9.84 10.20 -13.94
CA ALA A 137 8.75 9.50 -13.27
C ALA A 137 8.86 7.99 -13.46
N THR A 138 8.72 7.27 -12.34
CA THR A 138 8.67 5.81 -12.36
C THR A 138 7.24 5.35 -12.15
N HIS A 139 6.79 4.52 -13.07
CA HIS A 139 5.48 3.89 -13.05
C HIS A 139 5.63 2.38 -12.88
N TRP A 140 4.66 1.77 -12.22
CA TRP A 140 4.62 0.32 -12.04
C TRP A 140 3.28 -0.25 -12.40
N THR A 141 3.34 -1.49 -12.83
CA THR A 141 2.20 -2.37 -12.98
C THR A 141 2.28 -3.46 -11.92
N ILE A 142 1.20 -3.63 -11.17
CA ILE A 142 1.00 -4.73 -10.23
C ILE A 142 0.07 -5.74 -10.88
N ARG A 143 0.44 -7.01 -10.89
CA ARG A 143 -0.49 -8.10 -11.20
C ARG A 143 -1.27 -8.46 -9.95
N VAL A 144 -2.59 -8.54 -10.07
CA VAL A 144 -3.50 -9.03 -9.03
C VAL A 144 -4.41 -10.07 -9.67
N GLY A 145 -4.11 -11.36 -9.47
CA GLY A 145 -4.76 -12.43 -10.22
C GLY A 145 -4.47 -12.32 -11.72
N GLU A 146 -5.53 -12.22 -12.54
CA GLU A 146 -5.43 -12.03 -14.00
C GLU A 146 -5.37 -10.55 -14.42
N ASP A 147 -5.63 -9.63 -13.48
CA ASP A 147 -5.68 -8.20 -13.76
C ASP A 147 -4.32 -7.52 -13.58
N GLU A 148 -4.10 -6.44 -14.35
CA GLU A 148 -2.97 -5.53 -14.20
C GLU A 148 -3.46 -4.16 -13.72
N ARG A 149 -2.79 -3.63 -12.69
CA ARG A 149 -3.18 -2.39 -12.00
C ARG A 149 -2.03 -1.40 -11.93
N ASP A 150 -2.33 -0.11 -12.05
CA ASP A 150 -1.36 0.95 -11.78
C ASP A 150 -1.10 1.03 -10.26
N VAL A 151 0.18 1.16 -9.87
CA VAL A 151 0.56 1.23 -8.45
C VAL A 151 -0.09 2.40 -7.70
N LEU A 152 -0.24 3.58 -8.34
CA LEU A 152 -0.84 4.72 -7.66
C LEU A 152 -2.34 4.52 -7.43
N GLU A 153 -3.04 3.89 -8.38
CA GLU A 153 -4.45 3.55 -8.20
C GLU A 153 -4.61 2.57 -7.04
N LEU A 154 -3.80 1.50 -7.02
CA LEU A 154 -3.79 0.53 -5.93
C LEU A 154 -3.46 1.18 -4.57
N ALA A 155 -2.47 2.06 -4.53
CA ALA A 155 -2.07 2.75 -3.31
C ALA A 155 -3.15 3.72 -2.81
N THR A 156 -3.79 4.45 -3.71
CA THR A 156 -4.89 5.36 -3.39
C THR A 156 -6.07 4.60 -2.80
N GLU A 157 -6.43 3.46 -3.39
CA GLU A 157 -7.48 2.60 -2.86
C GLU A 157 -7.13 1.98 -1.50
N ALA A 158 -5.88 1.58 -1.29
CA ALA A 158 -5.44 1.04 -0.01
C ALA A 158 -5.52 2.08 1.11
N VAL A 159 -5.12 3.34 0.82
CA VAL A 159 -5.28 4.46 1.75
C VAL A 159 -6.77 4.73 2.03
N ALA A 160 -7.59 4.84 0.98
CA ALA A 160 -9.02 5.08 1.13
C ALA A 160 -9.74 3.97 1.92
N ALA A 161 -9.33 2.71 1.73
CA ALA A 161 -9.86 1.57 2.48
C ALA A 161 -9.51 1.68 3.97
N TRP A 162 -8.26 2.02 4.30
CA TRP A 162 -7.86 2.25 5.69
C TRP A 162 -8.56 3.45 6.30
N ASP A 163 -8.64 4.56 5.59
CA ASP A 163 -9.34 5.76 6.06
C ASP A 163 -10.81 5.44 6.34
N SER A 164 -11.49 4.75 5.41
CA SER A 164 -12.89 4.34 5.61
C SER A 164 -13.06 3.45 6.84
N TRP A 165 -12.20 2.44 7.01
CA TRP A 165 -12.24 1.56 8.16
C TRP A 165 -11.99 2.31 9.47
N LEU A 166 -10.99 3.21 9.50
CA LEU A 166 -10.67 3.99 10.68
C LEU A 166 -11.81 4.97 11.07
N HIS A 167 -12.51 5.55 10.09
CA HIS A 167 -13.70 6.36 10.36
C HIS A 167 -14.87 5.51 10.88
N GLU A 168 -15.13 4.35 10.28
CA GLU A 168 -16.20 3.43 10.69
C GLU A 168 -16.09 3.05 12.18
N TYR A 169 -14.86 2.81 12.64
CA TYR A 169 -14.57 2.46 14.03
C TYR A 169 -14.25 3.66 14.94
N GLY A 170 -14.47 4.89 14.47
CA GLY A 170 -14.30 6.12 15.27
C GLY A 170 -12.86 6.42 15.70
N LEU A 171 -11.87 5.89 14.99
CA LEU A 171 -10.45 6.13 15.24
C LEU A 171 -9.93 7.38 14.52
N LEU A 172 -10.60 7.80 13.43
CA LEU A 172 -10.41 9.09 12.78
C LEU A 172 -11.67 9.96 12.94
N PRO A 173 -11.52 11.29 13.06
CA PRO A 173 -12.66 12.20 13.04
C PRO A 173 -13.34 12.12 11.68
N LEU A 174 -14.68 12.08 11.65
CA LEU A 174 -15.43 12.14 10.39
C LEU A 174 -14.96 13.37 9.58
N ALA A 175 -14.66 13.16 8.30
CA ALA A 175 -14.37 14.27 7.39
C ALA A 175 -15.58 15.23 7.37
N GLU A 176 -15.34 16.51 7.69
CA GLU A 176 -16.33 17.58 7.60
C GLU A 176 -16.81 17.83 6.16
#